data_AF-A0A354GJL3-F1
#
_entry.id   AF-A0A354GJL3-F1
#
_cell.length_a   1.000
_cell.length_b   1.000
_cell.length_c   1.000
_cell.angle_alpha   90.00
_cell.angle_beta   90.00
_cell.angle_gamma   90.00
#
_symmetry.space_group_name_H-M   'P 1'
#
loop_
_entity.id
_entity.type
_entity.pdbx_description
1 polymer ?
#
loop_
_entity_poly.entity_id
_entity_poly.type
_entity_poly.pdbx_seq_one_letter_code
_entity_poly.pdbx_strand_id
1 'polypeptide(L)'
;MYCELPTTTNFNLFCGLNIINAQTYQFETLIDVESTNIKNQDRTGTCWSFSTTSFLESEIIRIKGKIIDLSDMYTVRNTYFNKSVNYLYRQGKAQFSEGGLAHDVINAVKEYGLVPEETFTGLTIDVEK
;
A
#
# COMPACT_ATOMS: atom_id res chain seq x y z
N MET A 1 54.37 55.02 12.46
CA MET A 1 55.51 54.32 11.83
C MET A 1 54.93 53.10 11.13
N TYR A 2 55.07 53.09 9.82
CA TYR A 2 54.36 52.26 8.84
C TYR A 2 54.56 50.75 9.03
N CYS A 3 53.55 49.95 8.67
CA CYS A 3 53.67 48.91 7.64
C CYS A 3 52.27 48.45 7.15
N GLU A 4 52.22 47.99 5.91
CA GLU A 4 51.10 48.06 4.95
C GLU A 4 50.14 46.83 4.94
N LEU A 5 48.97 46.99 4.30
CA LEU A 5 47.97 45.98 3.85
C LEU A 5 48.57 45.07 2.72
N PRO A 6 47.94 43.98 2.15
CA PRO A 6 46.50 43.69 2.00
C PRO A 6 46.03 42.18 1.85
N THR A 7 44.69 42.02 1.85
CA THR A 7 43.83 41.14 0.98
C THR A 7 43.94 39.60 0.94
N THR A 8 42.84 38.99 1.39
CA THR A 8 42.05 37.90 0.77
C THR A 8 42.76 36.69 0.13
N THR A 9 42.70 35.55 0.80
CA THR A 9 42.75 34.23 0.16
C THR A 9 41.35 33.59 0.24
N ASN A 10 40.55 33.81 -0.80
CA ASN A 10 39.31 33.07 -1.06
C ASN A 10 39.67 31.63 -1.43
N PHE A 11 39.39 30.68 -0.53
CA PHE A 11 39.44 29.26 -0.85
C PHE A 11 38.11 28.87 -1.53
N ASN A 12 38.01 29.12 -2.84
CA ASN A 12 36.88 28.66 -3.64
C ASN A 12 37.04 27.17 -3.96
N LEU A 13 36.43 26.30 -3.14
CA LEU A 13 36.21 24.90 -3.49
C LEU A 13 35.04 24.84 -4.50
N PHE A 14 35.35 24.97 -5.78
CA PHE A 14 34.40 24.73 -6.86
C PHE A 14 34.15 23.22 -6.99
N CYS A 15 33.19 22.70 -6.23
CA CYS A 15 32.70 21.34 -6.40
C CYS A 15 31.83 21.31 -7.66
N GLY A 16 32.37 20.80 -8.76
CA GLY A 16 31.63 20.65 -10.02
C GLY A 16 30.41 19.75 -9.82
N LEU A 17 29.22 20.34 -9.88
CA LEU A 17 27.95 19.62 -9.95
C LEU A 17 27.87 18.93 -11.32
N ASN A 18 28.22 17.65 -11.36
CA ASN A 18 27.81 16.78 -12.46
C ASN A 18 26.30 16.57 -12.32
N ILE A 19 25.51 17.34 -13.09
CA ILE A 19 24.07 17.11 -13.21
C ILE A 19 23.89 15.83 -14.04
N ILE A 20 23.73 14.70 -13.34
CA ILE A 20 23.29 13.45 -13.95
C ILE A 20 21.83 13.68 -14.37
N ASN A 21 21.59 13.97 -15.65
CA ASN A 21 20.23 13.98 -16.21
C ASN A 21 19.73 12.53 -16.22
N ALA A 22 18.94 12.16 -15.21
CA ALA A 22 18.17 10.92 -15.28
C ALA A 22 17.20 11.00 -16.47
N GLN A 23 17.20 10.00 -17.33
CA GLN A 23 16.24 9.93 -18.44
C GLN A 23 14.82 9.91 -17.87
N THR A 24 13.99 10.86 -18.32
CA THR A 24 12.58 10.91 -17.94
C THR A 24 11.80 9.90 -18.76
N TYR A 25 11.13 8.97 -18.09
CA TYR A 25 10.23 8.04 -18.76
C TYR A 25 8.94 8.76 -19.14
N GLN A 26 8.53 8.63 -20.41
CA GLN A 26 7.23 9.08 -20.91
C GLN A 26 6.40 7.84 -21.18
N PHE A 27 5.21 7.76 -20.56
CA PHE A 27 4.30 6.64 -20.73
C PHE A 27 3.06 7.11 -21.48
N GLU A 28 2.61 6.31 -22.46
CA GLU A 28 1.34 6.52 -23.18
C GLU A 28 0.40 5.38 -22.81
N THR A 29 -0.78 5.72 -22.29
CA THR A 29 -1.81 4.72 -21.95
C THR A 29 -2.52 4.28 -23.23
N LEU A 30 -2.31 3.03 -23.64
CA LEU A 30 -3.01 2.44 -24.78
C LEU A 30 -4.41 1.94 -24.41
N ILE A 31 -4.55 1.34 -23.24
CA ILE A 31 -5.78 0.78 -22.72
C ILE A 31 -5.80 1.08 -21.22
N ASP A 32 -6.92 1.65 -20.77
CA ASP A 32 -7.18 1.90 -19.36
C ASP A 32 -8.41 1.10 -18.91
N VAL A 33 -8.32 0.48 -17.73
CA VAL A 33 -9.41 -0.31 -17.15
C VAL A 33 -9.90 0.41 -15.91
N GLU A 34 -11.22 0.57 -15.81
CA GLU A 34 -11.83 1.27 -14.67
C GLU A 34 -11.42 0.63 -13.34
N SER A 35 -10.98 1.48 -12.42
CA SER A 35 -10.58 1.13 -11.07
C SER A 35 -11.05 2.22 -10.10
N THR A 36 -11.12 1.84 -8.83
CA THR A 36 -11.41 2.76 -7.72
C THR A 36 -10.20 3.63 -7.41
N ASN A 37 -10.37 4.56 -6.46
CA ASN A 37 -9.28 5.42 -6.01
C ASN A 37 -8.11 4.62 -5.43
N ILE A 38 -6.91 5.18 -5.55
CA ILE A 38 -5.70 4.61 -4.96
C ILE A 38 -5.85 4.56 -3.44
N LYS A 39 -5.63 3.37 -2.87
CA LYS A 39 -5.65 3.12 -1.43
C LYS A 39 -4.23 3.05 -0.85
N ASN A 40 -4.11 3.31 0.46
CA ASN A 40 -2.85 3.20 1.20
C ASN A 40 -3.01 2.17 2.33
N GLN A 41 -2.10 1.19 2.38
CA GLN A 41 -2.06 0.15 3.42
C GLN A 41 -1.28 0.57 4.67
N ASP A 42 -0.67 1.75 4.65
CA ASP A 42 0.20 2.27 5.69
C ASP A 42 1.28 1.27 6.14
N ARG A 43 1.55 1.20 7.44
CA ARG A 43 2.61 0.36 8.02
C ARG A 43 2.09 -1.04 8.31
N THR A 44 1.58 -1.72 7.29
CA THR A 44 1.05 -3.08 7.40
C THR A 44 1.52 -3.97 6.24
N GLY A 45 1.63 -5.27 6.48
CA GLY A 45 1.95 -6.30 5.48
C GLY A 45 0.74 -6.82 4.69
N THR A 46 -0.26 -5.98 4.43
CA THR A 46 -1.57 -6.42 3.88
C THR A 46 -1.79 -6.12 2.40
N CYS A 47 -0.71 -5.92 1.61
CA CYS A 47 -0.82 -5.63 0.17
C CYS A 47 -1.65 -6.66 -0.60
N TRP A 48 -1.63 -7.91 -0.15
CA TRP A 48 -2.42 -9.02 -0.69
C TRP A 48 -3.93 -8.79 -0.55
N SER A 49 -4.37 -8.11 0.51
CA SER A 49 -5.76 -7.70 0.68
C SER A 49 -6.09 -6.54 -0.26
N PHE A 50 -5.35 -5.44 -0.16
CA PHE A 50 -5.57 -4.23 -0.96
C PHE A 50 -5.58 -4.48 -2.47
N SER A 51 -4.60 -5.24 -2.99
CA SER A 51 -4.54 -5.58 -4.42
C SER A 51 -5.70 -6.45 -4.87
N THR A 52 -6.15 -7.41 -4.05
CA THR A 52 -7.24 -8.31 -4.41
C THR A 52 -8.59 -7.63 -4.27
N THR A 53 -8.79 -6.80 -3.25
CA THR A 53 -10.00 -5.99 -3.09
C THR A 53 -10.13 -5.00 -4.25
N SER A 54 -9.05 -4.30 -4.63
CA SER A 54 -9.06 -3.41 -5.80
C SER A 54 -9.46 -4.16 -7.08
N PHE A 55 -8.97 -5.38 -7.26
CA PHE A 55 -9.43 -6.25 -8.35
C PHE A 55 -10.93 -6.58 -8.26
N LEU A 56 -11.44 -6.91 -7.06
CA LEU A 56 -12.87 -7.17 -6.87
C LEU A 56 -13.73 -5.93 -7.13
N GLU A 57 -13.27 -4.74 -6.75
CA GLU A 57 -13.94 -3.48 -7.03
C GLU A 57 -14.02 -3.22 -8.54
N SER A 58 -12.91 -3.39 -9.27
CA SER A 58 -12.90 -3.34 -10.74
C SER A 58 -13.85 -4.37 -11.38
N GLU A 59 -13.95 -5.59 -10.83
CA GLU A 59 -14.89 -6.60 -11.32
C GLU A 59 -16.36 -6.24 -11.01
N ILE A 60 -16.62 -5.59 -9.87
CA ILE A 60 -17.96 -5.05 -9.54
C ILE A 60 -18.32 -3.95 -10.54
N ILE A 61 -17.39 -3.05 -10.86
CA ILE A 61 -17.58 -2.03 -11.90
C ILE A 61 -17.86 -2.71 -13.25
N ARG A 62 -17.03 -3.67 -13.67
CA ARG A 62 -17.19 -4.37 -14.96
C ARG A 62 -18.51 -5.13 -15.10
N ILE A 63 -18.97 -5.80 -14.04
CA ILE A 63 -20.14 -6.69 -14.10
C ILE A 63 -21.44 -5.96 -13.73
N LYS A 64 -21.39 -5.00 -12.81
CA LYS A 64 -22.58 -4.34 -12.23
C LYS A 64 -22.66 -2.84 -12.52
N GLY A 65 -21.59 -2.22 -13.01
CA GLY A 65 -21.52 -0.77 -13.24
C GLY A 65 -21.61 0.05 -11.96
N LYS A 66 -21.22 -0.52 -10.81
CA LYS A 66 -21.28 0.15 -9.51
C LYS A 66 -19.88 0.40 -8.97
N ILE A 67 -19.66 1.60 -8.44
CA ILE A 67 -18.45 1.95 -7.71
C ILE A 67 -18.75 1.77 -6.22
N ILE A 68 -18.03 0.85 -5.57
CA ILE A 68 -18.18 0.53 -4.15
C ILE A 68 -16.78 0.49 -3.54
N ASP A 69 -16.59 1.18 -2.42
CA ASP A 69 -15.36 1.10 -1.62
C ASP A 69 -15.51 -0.04 -0.61
N LEU A 70 -14.79 -1.14 -0.85
CA LEU A 70 -14.84 -2.33 0.00
C LEU A 70 -13.80 -2.24 1.12
N SER A 71 -14.16 -2.80 2.27
CA SER A 71 -13.25 -2.88 3.41
C SER A 71 -12.17 -3.94 3.21
N ASP A 72 -10.96 -3.46 2.94
CA ASP A 72 -9.74 -4.27 2.90
C ASP A 72 -9.44 -4.91 4.25
N MET A 73 -9.74 -4.19 5.34
CA MET A 73 -9.44 -4.63 6.69
C MET A 73 -10.41 -5.68 7.22
N TYR A 74 -11.64 -5.73 6.68
CA TYR A 74 -12.59 -6.76 7.05
C TYR A 74 -12.11 -8.15 6.63
N THR A 75 -11.59 -8.28 5.40
CA THR A 75 -11.05 -9.55 4.89
C THR A 75 -9.75 -9.92 5.60
N VAL A 76 -8.90 -8.94 5.95
CA VAL A 76 -7.69 -9.14 6.78
C VAL A 76 -8.05 -9.69 8.16
N ARG A 77 -9.00 -9.07 8.86
CA ARG A 77 -9.48 -9.51 10.18
C ARG A 77 -9.91 -10.98 10.16
N ASN A 78 -10.74 -11.35 9.19
CA ASN A 78 -11.26 -12.71 9.08
C ASN A 78 -10.17 -13.72 8.68
N THR A 79 -9.25 -13.31 7.79
CA THR A 79 -8.11 -14.14 7.40
C THR A 79 -7.17 -14.40 8.58
N TYR A 80 -6.87 -13.37 9.38
CA TYR A 80 -6.01 -13.54 10.56
C TYR A 80 -6.66 -14.43 11.61
N PHE A 81 -7.99 -14.40 11.76
CA PHE A 81 -8.70 -15.37 12.59
C PHE A 81 -8.51 -16.81 12.07
N ASN A 82 -8.71 -17.04 10.78
CA ASN A 82 -8.48 -18.37 10.19
C ASN A 82 -7.02 -18.84 10.32
N LYS A 83 -6.05 -17.93 10.15
CA LYS A 83 -4.62 -18.19 10.34
C LYS A 83 -4.31 -18.56 11.79
N SER A 84 -4.90 -17.89 12.77
CA SER A 84 -4.64 -18.16 14.19
C SER A 84 -5.20 -19.53 14.59
N VAL A 85 -6.39 -19.88 14.12
CA VAL A 85 -7.00 -21.20 14.32
C VAL A 85 -6.12 -22.29 13.70
N ASN A 86 -5.66 -22.11 12.46
CA ASN A 86 -4.76 -23.06 11.80
C ASN A 86 -3.41 -23.17 12.53
N TYR A 87 -2.87 -22.07 13.05
CA TYR A 87 -1.66 -22.06 13.86
C TYR A 87 -1.81 -22.92 15.12
N LEU A 88 -2.92 -22.76 15.85
CA LEU A 88 -3.23 -23.55 17.04
C LEU A 88 -3.39 -25.03 16.72
N TYR A 89 -4.19 -25.38 15.70
CA TYR A 89 -4.38 -26.80 15.32
C TYR A 89 -3.10 -27.46 14.84
N ARG A 90 -2.19 -26.70 14.22
CA ARG A 90 -0.88 -27.20 13.79
C ARG A 90 0.18 -27.08 14.88
N GLN A 91 -0.21 -26.90 16.15
CA GLN A 91 0.68 -26.86 17.31
C GLN A 91 1.82 -25.84 17.13
N GLY A 92 1.49 -24.67 16.58
CA GLY A 92 2.43 -23.58 16.34
C GLY A 92 3.35 -23.75 15.14
N LYS A 93 3.13 -24.75 14.29
CA LYS A 93 3.96 -25.01 13.10
C LYS A 93 3.44 -24.37 11.81
N ALA A 94 2.23 -23.79 11.84
CA ALA A 94 1.74 -23.02 10.70
C ALA A 94 2.46 -21.66 10.62
N GLN A 95 2.48 -21.04 9.45
CA GLN A 95 2.90 -19.64 9.35
C GLN A 95 1.81 -18.73 9.93
N PHE A 96 2.19 -17.84 10.84
CA PHE A 96 1.33 -16.79 11.38
C PHE A 96 2.04 -15.44 11.27
N SER A 97 1.82 -14.76 10.15
CA SER A 97 2.40 -13.46 9.82
C SER A 97 1.39 -12.58 9.09
N GLU A 98 1.73 -11.31 8.90
CA GLU A 98 0.83 -10.33 8.24
C GLU A 98 0.58 -10.65 6.77
N GLY A 99 1.55 -11.30 6.11
CA GLY A 99 1.47 -11.64 4.70
C GLY A 99 0.39 -12.67 4.39
N GLY A 100 -0.11 -12.62 3.17
CA GLY A 100 -1.14 -13.50 2.63
C GLY A 100 -1.10 -13.51 1.11
N LEU A 101 -2.09 -14.15 0.50
CA LEU A 101 -2.20 -14.28 -0.94
C LEU A 101 -3.64 -13.97 -1.39
N ALA A 102 -3.84 -13.73 -2.68
CA ALA A 102 -5.15 -13.37 -3.21
C ALA A 102 -6.26 -14.38 -2.86
N HIS A 103 -5.92 -15.68 -2.80
CA HIS A 103 -6.88 -16.71 -2.41
C HIS A 103 -7.37 -16.58 -0.96
N ASP A 104 -6.58 -15.97 -0.06
CA ASP A 104 -7.01 -15.70 1.31
C ASP A 104 -8.23 -14.75 1.31
N VAL A 105 -8.20 -13.71 0.47
CA VAL A 105 -9.31 -12.76 0.31
C VAL A 105 -10.52 -13.47 -0.30
N ILE A 106 -10.36 -14.23 -1.37
CA ILE A 106 -11.47 -14.95 -2.02
C ILE A 106 -12.13 -15.94 -1.06
N ASN A 107 -11.35 -16.66 -0.25
CA ASN A 107 -11.86 -17.55 0.78
C ASN A 107 -12.61 -16.78 1.87
N ALA A 108 -12.04 -15.66 2.34
CA ALA A 108 -12.70 -14.82 3.34
C ALA A 108 -14.03 -14.25 2.82
N VAL A 109 -14.07 -13.82 1.56
CA VAL A 109 -15.31 -13.34 0.90
C VAL A 109 -16.35 -14.44 0.82
N LYS A 110 -15.94 -15.67 0.51
CA LYS A 110 -16.85 -16.82 0.45
C LYS A 110 -17.43 -17.19 1.83
N GLU A 111 -16.62 -17.11 2.89
CA GLU A 111 -17.00 -17.52 4.25
C GLU A 111 -17.73 -16.42 5.03
N TYR A 112 -17.29 -15.17 4.87
CA TYR A 112 -17.72 -14.03 5.71
C TYR A 112 -18.38 -12.90 4.91
N GLY A 113 -18.33 -12.95 3.59
CA GLY A 113 -18.87 -11.90 2.73
C GLY A 113 -17.96 -10.68 2.59
N LEU A 114 -18.55 -9.61 2.05
CA LEU A 114 -17.94 -8.31 1.84
C LEU A 114 -18.73 -7.25 2.60
N VAL A 115 -18.02 -6.24 3.09
CA VAL A 115 -18.63 -5.05 3.69
C VAL A 115 -18.00 -3.79 3.09
N PRO A 116 -18.76 -2.68 3.00
CA PRO A 116 -18.18 -1.38 2.64
C PRO A 116 -17.15 -0.90 3.66
N GLU A 117 -16.22 -0.06 3.21
CA GLU A 117 -15.20 0.56 4.07
C GLU A 117 -15.84 1.33 5.25
N GLU A 118 -16.98 2.00 5.05
CA GLU A 118 -17.66 2.71 6.13
C GLU A 118 -18.14 1.80 7.28
N THR A 119 -18.29 0.51 7.02
CA THR A 119 -18.75 -0.47 8.02
C THR A 119 -17.59 -0.97 8.87
N PHE A 120 -16.37 -1.04 8.29
CA PHE A 120 -15.19 -1.52 8.98
C PHE A 120 -13.93 -0.87 8.41
N THR A 121 -13.44 0.18 9.06
CA THR A 121 -12.23 0.89 8.63
C THR A 121 -10.94 0.16 9.04
N GLY A 122 -11.02 -0.72 10.04
CA GLY A 122 -9.84 -1.35 10.66
C GLY A 122 -9.02 -0.42 11.56
N LEU A 123 -9.45 0.83 11.75
CA LEU A 123 -8.79 1.80 12.63
C LEU A 123 -9.35 1.74 14.05
N THR A 124 -8.51 2.10 15.02
CA THR A 124 -8.94 2.37 16.40
C THR A 124 -9.55 3.76 16.51
N ILE A 125 -10.38 4.00 17.53
CA ILE A 125 -11.17 5.24 17.70
C ILE A 125 -10.31 6.52 17.64
N ASP A 126 -9.05 6.44 18.06
CA ASP A 126 -8.14 7.59 18.16
C ASP A 126 -7.28 7.84 16.91
N VAL A 127 -7.51 7.11 15.82
CA VAL A 127 -6.67 7.17 14.62
C VAL A 127 -7.54 7.55 13.42
N GLU A 128 -7.22 8.69 12.81
CA GLU A 128 -7.77 9.11 11.52
C GLU A 128 -6.97 8.49 10.37
N LYS A 129 -7.65 8.30 9.24
CA LYS A 129 -7.10 7.74 8.01
C LYS A 129 -6.40 8.81 7.16
#